data_AF-A0A3D5T7W3-F1
#
_entry.id   AF-A0A3D5T7W3-F1
#
_cell.length_a   1.000
_cell.length_b   1.000
_cell.length_c   1.000
_cell.angle_alpha   90.00
_cell.angle_beta   90.00
_cell.angle_gamma   90.00
#
_symmetry.space_group_name_H-M   'P 1'
#
loop_
_entity.id
_entity.type
_entity.pdbx_description
1 polymer ?
#
loop_
_entity_poly.entity_id
_entity_poly.type
_entity_poly.pdbx_seq_one_letter_code
_entity_poly.pdbx_strand_id
1 'polypeptide(L)'
;MKKKILTLMLAACMVTALTACGSSKEEGQSQDTTEVSGNGIISTKDYDPDDYVKLGDYEGITVNTDVYTYTDADVDAQFDKEINYYVEYMDAYDYTATDKQTVETGDTVNIDYTGTKDGVAFDGGTAQGAHLKIGSGRFIDGFEDGLIGHAVGETVNLDLKFPENYSNADLAGAAVVFEVKINSIDEGKLPEINDALIASLNLGYDTVDACRQNVEDYLKNACDEKNSDAKKSAVWNAVYATCEVSDAPQELVDDIKTRIAANAQSYADYYKVDLATFITNYMGLTEEEYEKQTAESAAESAKEKLAIAAIAKKAGISLSDDDVKAAAETEYSDYGYDSADALLSAIGQGAYYDYVLSDKVNEYLINQVTIVENDPISITETDSAAADTAEEDVEEELQEEESVSGEDAAVTDIAGTEIEAETEE
;
A
#
# COMPACT_ATOMS: atom_id res chain seq x y z
N MET A 1 -5.57 17.34 -5.55
CA MET A 1 -6.61 16.82 -4.61
C MET A 1 -6.04 16.16 -3.34
N LYS A 2 -4.75 16.39 -3.03
CA LYS A 2 -3.99 15.79 -1.92
C LYS A 2 -4.62 15.94 -0.52
N LYS A 3 -5.39 17.01 -0.26
CA LYS A 3 -6.00 17.25 1.07
C LYS A 3 -7.14 16.31 1.45
N LYS A 4 -7.91 15.75 0.50
CA LYS A 4 -9.08 14.90 0.83
C LYS A 4 -8.71 13.43 1.06
N ILE A 5 -7.66 12.95 0.39
CA ILE A 5 -7.11 11.59 0.59
C ILE A 5 -6.33 11.52 1.91
N LEU A 6 -5.64 12.60 2.27
CA LEU A 6 -4.90 12.71 3.54
C LEU A 6 -5.81 12.75 4.78
N THR A 7 -7.00 13.36 4.67
CA THR A 7 -8.00 13.33 5.76
C THR A 7 -8.57 11.92 5.97
N LEU A 8 -8.63 11.09 4.93
CA LEU A 8 -9.15 9.72 5.02
C LEU A 8 -8.18 8.80 5.80
N MET A 9 -6.86 8.95 5.61
CA MET A 9 -5.85 8.19 6.37
C MET A 9 -5.80 8.57 7.86
N LEU A 10 -6.05 9.84 8.20
CA LEU A 10 -6.08 10.31 9.60
C LEU A 10 -7.39 9.97 10.34
N ALA A 11 -8.48 9.66 9.62
CA ALA A 11 -9.77 9.26 10.18
C ALA A 11 -9.96 7.73 10.23
N ALA A 12 -9.24 6.96 9.41
CA ALA A 12 -9.27 5.51 9.43
C ALA A 12 -8.42 4.94 10.57
N CYS A 13 -8.91 5.06 11.82
CA CYS A 13 -8.52 4.17 12.92
C CYS A 13 -9.15 2.77 12.76
N MET A 14 -9.37 2.30 11.53
CA MET A 14 -9.75 0.92 11.24
C MET A 14 -8.48 0.10 11.03
N VAL A 15 -8.47 -1.02 11.73
CA VAL A 15 -7.45 -2.06 11.71
C VAL A 15 -7.27 -2.57 10.28
N THR A 16 -6.37 -1.96 9.50
CA THR A 16 -5.80 -2.64 8.33
C THR A 16 -4.52 -3.31 8.79
N ALA A 17 -4.59 -4.64 8.81
CA ALA A 17 -3.62 -5.55 9.36
C ALA A 17 -2.19 -5.32 8.85
N LEU A 18 -1.26 -5.38 9.80
CA LEU A 18 0.13 -5.72 9.56
C LEU A 18 0.17 -7.14 8.98
N THR A 19 0.20 -7.27 7.65
CA THR A 19 0.59 -8.53 7.01
C THR A 19 2.08 -8.76 7.27
N ALA A 20 2.35 -9.61 8.26
CA ALA A 20 3.66 -10.11 8.57
C ALA A 20 4.21 -10.99 7.43
N CYS A 21 5.39 -10.66 6.89
CA CYS A 21 6.27 -11.68 6.34
C CYS A 21 6.89 -12.44 7.52
N GLY A 22 6.44 -13.67 7.73
CA GLY A 22 7.10 -14.61 8.64
C GLY A 22 8.40 -15.14 8.03
N SER A 23 9.52 -15.00 8.74
CA SER A 23 10.31 -16.10 9.31
C SER A 23 11.80 -15.75 9.49
N SER A 24 12.22 -15.60 10.76
CA SER A 24 13.45 -16.21 11.29
C SER A 24 13.48 -16.05 12.80
N LYS A 25 13.52 -17.19 13.51
CA LYS A 25 13.79 -17.27 14.94
C LYS A 25 15.21 -16.75 15.22
N GLU A 26 15.33 -15.62 15.90
CA GLU A 26 16.50 -15.33 16.72
C GLU A 26 16.05 -14.94 18.14
N GLU A 27 16.55 -15.69 19.11
CA GLU A 27 16.43 -15.39 20.54
C GLU A 27 17.30 -14.17 20.84
N GLY A 28 16.70 -13.01 21.10
CA GLY A 28 17.45 -11.80 21.40
C GLY A 28 16.60 -10.70 22.02
N GLN A 29 16.65 -10.61 23.36
CA GLN A 29 16.30 -9.47 24.21
C GLN A 29 14.86 -8.91 24.12
N SER A 30 14.08 -9.31 25.12
CA SER A 30 12.98 -8.54 25.72
C SER A 30 13.39 -7.07 25.86
N GLN A 31 12.95 -6.23 24.92
CA GLN A 31 13.01 -4.80 25.08
C GLN A 31 11.73 -4.38 25.79
N ASP A 32 11.95 -3.71 26.92
CA ASP A 32 10.98 -3.19 27.87
C ASP A 32 9.91 -2.35 27.15
N THR A 33 8.82 -3.01 26.74
CA THR A 33 7.57 -2.34 26.43
C THR A 33 7.11 -1.78 27.76
N THR A 34 7.23 -0.47 27.94
CA THR A 34 6.54 0.22 29.02
C THR A 34 5.10 -0.26 29.02
N GLU A 35 4.73 -0.98 30.07
CA GLU A 35 3.38 -1.45 30.35
C GLU A 35 2.41 -0.25 30.23
N VAL A 36 1.73 -0.12 29.10
CA VAL A 36 0.39 0.46 29.11
C VAL A 36 -0.49 -0.66 29.65
N SER A 37 -0.52 -0.79 30.98
CA SER A 37 -1.41 -1.69 31.69
C SER A 37 -2.84 -1.55 31.14
N GLY A 38 -3.46 -2.70 30.86
CA GLY A 38 -4.87 -2.79 30.52
C GLY A 38 -5.75 -1.96 31.47
N ASN A 39 -6.81 -1.36 30.90
CA ASN A 39 -7.80 -0.43 31.48
C ASN A 39 -7.64 1.07 31.18
N GLY A 40 -6.71 1.51 30.32
CA GLY A 40 -6.45 2.94 30.09
C GLY A 40 -7.16 3.63 28.91
N ILE A 41 -7.79 2.91 27.98
CA ILE A 41 -8.42 3.52 26.78
C ILE A 41 -9.85 3.93 27.10
N ILE A 42 -10.12 5.23 26.97
CA ILE A 42 -11.42 5.84 27.23
C ILE A 42 -12.39 5.39 26.13
N SER A 43 -13.55 4.86 26.53
CA SER A 43 -14.63 4.48 25.63
C SER A 43 -15.84 5.37 25.83
N THR A 44 -16.65 5.50 24.79
CA THR A 44 -17.94 6.20 24.85
C THR A 44 -18.90 5.65 25.91
N LYS A 45 -18.70 4.39 26.36
CA LYS A 45 -19.51 3.76 27.41
C LYS A 45 -19.50 4.49 28.76
N ASP A 46 -18.50 5.34 28.98
CA ASP A 46 -18.30 6.07 30.25
C ASP A 46 -19.02 7.43 30.29
N TYR A 47 -19.69 7.83 29.20
CA TYR A 47 -20.41 9.09 29.07
C TYR A 47 -21.91 8.86 28.86
N ASP A 48 -22.75 9.82 29.28
CA ASP A 48 -24.12 9.88 28.79
C ASP A 48 -24.13 10.64 27.45
N PRO A 49 -24.39 9.98 26.31
CA PRO A 49 -24.32 10.64 25.02
C PRO A 49 -25.38 11.75 24.83
N ASP A 50 -26.47 11.75 25.61
CA ASP A 50 -27.51 12.80 25.54
C ASP A 50 -27.00 14.16 26.07
N ASP A 51 -25.92 14.18 26.85
CA ASP A 51 -25.27 15.42 27.30
C ASP A 51 -24.54 16.13 26.15
N TYR A 52 -24.16 15.38 25.10
CA TYR A 52 -23.31 15.87 24.02
C TYR A 52 -24.02 15.93 22.67
N VAL A 53 -24.98 15.03 22.43
CA VAL A 53 -25.62 14.81 21.13
C VAL A 53 -27.12 14.95 21.26
N LYS A 54 -27.69 15.78 20.41
CA LYS A 54 -29.13 15.81 20.15
C LYS A 54 -29.39 15.25 18.76
N LEU A 55 -30.02 14.08 18.74
CA LEU A 55 -30.36 13.38 17.49
C LEU A 55 -31.46 14.13 16.72
N GLY A 56 -31.32 14.18 15.40
CA GLY A 56 -32.38 14.59 14.49
C GLY A 56 -33.33 13.43 14.13
N ASP A 57 -34.35 13.76 13.35
CA ASP A 57 -35.25 12.77 12.75
C ASP A 57 -34.58 12.15 11.52
N TYR A 58 -34.02 10.95 11.70
CA TYR A 58 -33.37 10.19 10.62
C TYR A 58 -34.19 9.01 10.10
N GLU A 59 -35.28 8.63 10.78
CA GLU A 59 -36.12 7.52 10.36
C GLU A 59 -36.88 7.86 9.07
N GLY A 60 -36.72 7.02 8.05
CA GLY A 60 -37.36 7.16 6.75
C GLY A 60 -36.73 8.20 5.82
N ILE A 61 -35.61 8.83 6.19
CA ILE A 61 -34.91 9.75 5.28
C ILE A 61 -34.47 9.02 4.01
N THR A 62 -34.46 9.71 2.89
CA THR A 62 -33.95 9.16 1.63
C THR A 62 -32.45 9.40 1.55
N VAL A 63 -31.69 8.32 1.35
CA VAL A 63 -30.23 8.33 1.21
C VAL A 63 -29.88 7.81 -0.18
N ASN A 64 -29.13 8.59 -0.95
CA ASN A 64 -28.58 8.13 -2.21
C ASN A 64 -27.22 7.50 -1.96
N THR A 65 -26.95 6.37 -2.59
CA THR A 65 -25.67 5.66 -2.49
C THR A 65 -25.17 5.26 -3.86
N ASP A 66 -23.86 5.28 -4.04
CA ASP A 66 -23.24 4.78 -5.26
C ASP A 66 -23.32 3.25 -5.29
N VAL A 67 -23.47 2.71 -6.50
CA VAL A 67 -23.43 1.27 -6.73
C VAL A 67 -22.41 0.96 -7.81
N TYR A 68 -21.55 -0.01 -7.52
CA TYR A 68 -20.45 -0.47 -8.31
C TYR A 68 -20.79 -1.83 -8.91
N THR A 69 -20.47 -1.99 -10.18
CA THR A 69 -20.71 -3.20 -10.96
C THR A 69 -19.51 -3.50 -11.83
N TYR A 70 -19.49 -4.69 -12.42
CA TYR A 70 -18.53 -5.07 -13.44
C TYR A 70 -19.26 -5.64 -14.65
N THR A 71 -18.62 -5.62 -15.80
CA THR A 71 -19.09 -6.16 -17.07
C THR A 71 -18.22 -7.33 -17.51
N ASP A 72 -18.68 -8.12 -18.48
CA ASP A 72 -17.88 -9.18 -19.10
C ASP A 72 -16.56 -8.63 -19.69
N ALA A 73 -16.59 -7.38 -20.18
CA ALA A 73 -15.40 -6.72 -20.71
C ALA A 73 -14.38 -6.37 -19.61
N ASP A 74 -14.85 -6.07 -18.39
CA ASP A 74 -13.97 -5.86 -17.24
C ASP A 74 -13.31 -7.17 -16.81
N VAL A 75 -14.06 -8.29 -16.86
CA VAL A 75 -13.51 -9.63 -16.62
C VAL A 75 -12.46 -9.98 -17.66
N ASP A 76 -12.74 -9.73 -18.95
CA ASP A 76 -11.79 -9.93 -20.05
C ASP A 76 -10.51 -9.13 -19.83
N ALA A 77 -10.63 -7.84 -19.56
CA ALA A 77 -9.50 -6.94 -19.39
C ALA A 77 -8.64 -7.31 -18.17
N GLN A 78 -9.28 -7.64 -17.04
CA GLN A 78 -8.57 -8.05 -15.83
C GLN A 78 -7.91 -9.42 -16.02
N PHE A 79 -8.58 -10.37 -16.66
CA PHE A 79 -8.01 -11.67 -17.00
C PHE A 79 -6.77 -11.53 -17.90
N ASP A 80 -6.87 -10.76 -18.98
CA ASP A 80 -5.74 -10.53 -19.89
C ASP A 80 -4.57 -9.84 -19.15
N LYS A 81 -4.87 -8.84 -18.30
CA LYS A 81 -3.88 -8.15 -17.47
C LYS A 81 -3.15 -9.11 -16.54
N GLU A 82 -3.88 -9.97 -15.83
CA GLU A 82 -3.30 -10.94 -14.90
C GLU A 82 -2.45 -11.99 -15.62
N ILE A 83 -2.94 -12.57 -16.72
CA ILE A 83 -2.18 -13.57 -17.47
C ILE A 83 -0.92 -12.95 -18.08
N ASN A 84 -1.00 -11.76 -18.65
CA ASN A 84 0.18 -11.08 -19.20
C ASN A 84 1.20 -10.77 -18.11
N TYR A 85 0.76 -10.33 -16.92
CA TYR A 85 1.64 -10.15 -15.77
C TYR A 85 2.37 -11.45 -15.40
N TYR A 86 1.67 -12.58 -15.32
CA TYR A 86 2.30 -13.86 -14.99
C TYR A 86 3.23 -14.37 -16.10
N VAL A 87 2.88 -14.18 -17.37
CA VAL A 87 3.76 -14.50 -18.50
C VAL A 87 5.06 -13.70 -18.40
N GLU A 88 4.98 -12.41 -18.09
CA GLU A 88 6.15 -11.56 -17.92
C GLU A 88 6.98 -11.95 -16.69
N TYR A 89 6.31 -12.17 -15.55
CA TYR A 89 6.95 -12.50 -14.28
C TYR A 89 7.68 -13.85 -14.34
N MET A 90 7.07 -14.84 -15.01
CA MET A 90 7.60 -16.20 -15.11
C MET A 90 8.45 -16.44 -16.37
N ASP A 91 8.66 -15.43 -17.21
CA ASP A 91 9.35 -15.56 -18.50
C ASP A 91 8.74 -16.64 -19.42
N ALA A 92 7.41 -16.77 -19.41
CA ALA A 92 6.68 -17.82 -20.15
C ALA A 92 6.38 -17.44 -21.61
N TYR A 93 7.27 -16.69 -22.25
CA TYR A 93 7.11 -16.27 -23.65
C TYR A 93 7.37 -17.40 -24.63
N ASP A 94 6.73 -17.34 -25.80
CA ASP A 94 7.11 -18.16 -26.94
C ASP A 94 8.37 -17.58 -27.59
N TYR A 95 9.52 -18.13 -27.22
CA TYR A 95 10.82 -17.72 -27.75
C TYR A 95 11.15 -18.39 -29.07
N THR A 96 11.63 -17.59 -30.02
CA THR A 96 12.17 -18.09 -31.29
C THR A 96 13.51 -17.46 -31.61
N ALA A 97 14.49 -18.30 -31.95
CA ALA A 97 15.82 -17.83 -32.33
C ALA A 97 15.77 -17.00 -33.62
N THR A 98 16.41 -15.84 -33.57
CA THR A 98 16.58 -14.94 -34.71
C THR A 98 17.82 -15.29 -35.52
N ASP A 99 17.98 -14.66 -36.69
CA ASP A 99 19.21 -14.77 -37.48
C ASP A 99 20.37 -13.90 -36.93
N LYS A 100 20.13 -13.10 -35.88
CA LYS A 100 21.12 -12.19 -35.31
C LYS A 100 22.26 -12.99 -34.67
N GLN A 101 23.51 -12.55 -34.90
CA GLN A 101 24.71 -13.28 -34.48
C GLN A 101 25.55 -12.54 -33.43
N THR A 102 25.25 -11.27 -33.17
CA THR A 102 26.01 -10.41 -32.26
C THR A 102 25.04 -9.72 -31.32
N VAL A 103 25.33 -9.78 -30.02
CA VAL A 103 24.49 -9.21 -28.97
C VAL A 103 24.58 -7.69 -28.97
N GLU A 104 23.44 -7.02 -28.88
CA GLU A 104 23.31 -5.57 -28.71
C GLU A 104 22.32 -5.26 -27.57
N THR A 105 22.34 -4.02 -27.10
CA THR A 105 21.36 -3.53 -26.12
C THR A 105 19.93 -3.72 -26.64
N GLY A 106 19.06 -4.23 -25.79
CA GLY A 106 17.67 -4.51 -26.13
C GLY A 106 17.44 -5.88 -26.78
N ASP A 107 18.48 -6.69 -27.03
CA ASP A 107 18.27 -8.09 -27.44
C ASP A 107 17.80 -8.94 -26.27
N THR A 108 17.01 -9.98 -26.55
CA THR A 108 16.80 -11.08 -25.60
C THR A 108 17.75 -12.20 -25.96
N VAL A 109 18.65 -12.58 -25.04
CA VAL A 109 19.63 -13.64 -25.26
C VAL A 109 19.25 -14.87 -24.45
N ASN A 110 19.35 -16.04 -25.06
CA ASN A 110 19.29 -17.31 -24.36
C ASN A 110 20.70 -17.67 -23.89
N ILE A 111 20.88 -17.87 -22.59
CA ILE A 111 22.20 -18.10 -21.98
C ILE A 111 22.20 -19.31 -21.05
N ASP A 112 23.34 -19.99 -21.02
CA ASP A 112 23.73 -20.86 -19.91
C ASP A 112 24.78 -20.11 -19.10
N TYR A 113 24.64 -20.04 -17.77
CA TYR A 113 25.66 -19.39 -16.94
C TYR A 113 25.98 -20.18 -15.69
N THR A 114 27.22 -20.03 -15.22
CA THR A 114 27.71 -20.58 -13.95
C THR A 114 28.55 -19.53 -13.24
N GLY A 115 28.05 -19.05 -12.09
CA GLY A 115 28.71 -18.12 -11.20
C GLY A 115 29.56 -18.84 -10.17
N THR A 116 30.78 -18.35 -9.97
CA THR A 116 31.73 -18.90 -8.98
C THR A 116 32.29 -17.78 -8.09
N LYS A 117 32.47 -18.10 -6.82
CA LYS A 117 33.20 -17.30 -5.84
C LYS A 117 34.42 -18.09 -5.39
N ASP A 118 35.61 -17.50 -5.49
CA ASP A 118 36.88 -18.17 -5.17
C ASP A 118 37.05 -19.55 -5.88
N GLY A 119 36.50 -19.67 -7.10
CA GLY A 119 36.54 -20.89 -7.91
C GLY A 119 35.50 -21.97 -7.54
N VAL A 120 34.58 -21.69 -6.61
CA VAL A 120 33.51 -22.60 -6.20
C VAL A 120 32.16 -22.02 -6.64
N ALA A 121 31.33 -22.84 -7.28
CA ALA A 121 29.98 -22.44 -7.67
C ALA A 121 29.11 -22.16 -6.43
N PHE A 122 28.30 -21.11 -6.50
CA PHE A 122 27.38 -20.76 -5.42
C PHE A 122 25.92 -21.01 -5.82
N ASP A 123 25.08 -21.26 -4.82
CA ASP A 123 23.65 -21.53 -5.01
C ASP A 123 22.94 -20.30 -5.61
N GLY A 124 22.05 -20.55 -6.59
CA GLY A 124 21.39 -19.49 -7.35
C GLY A 124 22.27 -18.83 -8.43
N GLY A 125 23.55 -19.19 -8.53
CA GLY A 125 24.48 -18.66 -9.53
C GLY A 125 24.52 -19.43 -10.85
N THR A 126 23.70 -20.46 -11.05
CA THR A 126 23.77 -21.33 -12.24
C THR A 126 22.40 -21.53 -12.85
N ALA A 127 22.29 -21.34 -14.17
CA ALA A 127 21.09 -21.68 -14.94
C ALA A 127 21.46 -22.15 -16.35
N GLN A 128 20.54 -22.88 -16.97
CA GLN A 128 20.64 -23.31 -18.37
C GLN A 128 19.39 -22.86 -19.12
N GLY A 129 19.56 -22.36 -20.34
CA GLY A 129 18.45 -21.92 -21.18
C GLY A 129 17.70 -20.69 -20.68
N ALA A 130 18.33 -19.84 -19.86
CA ALA A 130 17.69 -18.66 -19.30
C ALA A 130 17.62 -17.54 -20.35
N HIS A 131 16.46 -16.86 -20.48
CA HIS A 131 16.36 -15.69 -21.33
C HIS A 131 16.68 -14.42 -20.53
N LEU A 132 17.49 -13.56 -21.12
CA LEU A 132 17.92 -12.30 -20.54
C LEU A 132 17.74 -11.18 -21.56
N LYS A 133 16.89 -10.21 -21.23
CA LYS A 133 16.80 -8.96 -21.98
C LYS A 133 17.99 -8.06 -21.61
N ILE A 134 18.86 -7.76 -22.57
CA ILE A 134 20.03 -6.90 -22.37
C ILE A 134 19.57 -5.45 -22.16
N GLY A 135 19.98 -4.85 -21.04
CA GLY A 135 19.54 -3.54 -20.57
C GLY A 135 18.32 -3.58 -19.64
N SER A 136 17.94 -4.76 -19.13
CA SER A 136 16.81 -4.89 -18.19
C SER A 136 17.17 -4.53 -16.75
N GLY A 137 18.46 -4.58 -16.40
CA GLY A 137 18.92 -4.35 -15.03
C GLY A 137 18.48 -5.45 -14.05
N ARG A 138 18.07 -6.63 -14.56
CA ARG A 138 17.66 -7.76 -13.72
C ARG A 138 18.87 -8.49 -13.14
N PHE A 139 20.03 -8.41 -13.80
CA PHE A 139 21.28 -9.00 -13.33
C PHE A 139 22.19 -7.94 -12.69
N ILE A 140 23.21 -8.38 -11.96
CA ILE A 140 24.17 -7.48 -11.31
C ILE A 140 24.91 -6.60 -12.33
N ASP A 141 25.27 -5.40 -11.92
CA ASP A 141 25.99 -4.43 -12.74
C ASP A 141 27.18 -5.06 -13.47
N GLY A 142 27.28 -4.77 -14.77
CA GLY A 142 28.31 -5.29 -15.66
C GLY A 142 28.04 -6.67 -16.24
N PHE A 143 27.04 -7.41 -15.74
CA PHE A 143 26.67 -8.71 -16.33
C PHE A 143 26.14 -8.55 -17.75
N GLU A 144 25.12 -7.69 -17.92
CA GLU A 144 24.45 -7.50 -19.21
C GLU A 144 25.35 -6.78 -20.22
N ASP A 145 26.05 -5.72 -19.77
CA ASP A 145 27.00 -4.95 -20.60
C ASP A 145 28.17 -5.82 -21.09
N GLY A 146 28.61 -6.76 -20.26
CA GLY A 146 29.70 -7.68 -20.58
C GLY A 146 29.38 -8.66 -21.71
N LEU A 147 28.10 -8.81 -22.08
CA LEU A 147 27.68 -9.67 -23.20
C LEU A 147 27.57 -8.92 -24.53
N ILE A 148 27.48 -7.58 -24.50
CA ILE A 148 27.32 -6.77 -25.70
C ILE A 148 28.53 -6.90 -26.62
N GLY A 149 28.29 -7.14 -27.91
CA GLY A 149 29.32 -7.32 -28.93
C GLY A 149 29.87 -8.75 -29.05
N HIS A 150 29.53 -9.64 -28.11
CA HIS A 150 29.88 -11.06 -28.22
C HIS A 150 28.96 -11.81 -29.18
N ALA A 151 29.49 -12.91 -29.73
CA ALA A 151 28.79 -13.68 -30.76
C ALA A 151 27.96 -14.84 -30.17
N VAL A 152 26.89 -15.22 -30.87
CA VAL A 152 26.16 -16.45 -30.58
C VAL A 152 27.11 -17.66 -30.66
N GLY A 153 27.02 -18.54 -29.66
CA GLY A 153 27.90 -19.70 -29.47
C GLY A 153 29.18 -19.41 -28.70
N GLU A 154 29.47 -18.15 -28.39
CA GLU A 154 30.64 -17.76 -27.59
C GLU A 154 30.41 -18.02 -26.10
N THR A 155 31.50 -18.31 -25.38
CA THR A 155 31.55 -18.38 -23.92
C THR A 155 32.40 -17.24 -23.41
N VAL A 156 31.80 -16.38 -22.58
CA VAL A 156 32.39 -15.17 -22.02
C VAL A 156 32.58 -15.37 -20.53
N ASN A 157 33.74 -14.96 -20.00
CA ASN A 157 33.97 -14.92 -18.55
C ASN A 157 33.86 -13.48 -18.08
N LEU A 158 32.96 -13.23 -17.14
CA LEU A 158 32.68 -11.91 -16.59
C LEU A 158 33.18 -11.84 -15.15
N ASP A 159 34.20 -11.02 -14.90
CA ASP A 159 34.69 -10.68 -13.57
C ASP A 159 33.82 -9.56 -12.98
N LEU A 160 32.92 -9.91 -12.06
CA LEU A 160 31.92 -9.01 -11.50
C LEU A 160 32.03 -8.90 -9.98
N LYS A 161 31.33 -7.93 -9.40
CA LYS A 161 31.24 -7.75 -7.95
C LYS A 161 29.77 -7.56 -7.57
N PHE A 162 29.29 -8.33 -6.61
CA PHE A 162 27.97 -8.10 -6.03
C PHE A 162 27.95 -6.76 -5.26
N PRO A 163 26.79 -6.08 -5.21
CA PRO A 163 26.67 -4.84 -4.46
C PRO A 163 26.82 -5.09 -2.95
N GLU A 164 27.24 -4.07 -2.20
CA GLU A 164 27.49 -4.17 -0.75
C GLU A 164 26.20 -4.45 0.05
N ASN A 165 25.04 -4.08 -0.48
CA ASN A 165 23.71 -4.25 0.13
C ASN A 165 22.96 -5.50 -0.38
N TYR A 166 23.66 -6.47 -0.99
CA TYR A 166 23.02 -7.69 -1.48
C TYR A 166 22.44 -8.54 -0.33
N SER A 167 21.22 -9.05 -0.49
CA SER A 167 20.49 -9.74 0.59
C SER A 167 21.20 -11.00 1.09
N ASN A 168 22.00 -11.66 0.26
CA ASN A 168 22.83 -12.77 0.68
C ASN A 168 24.17 -12.24 1.23
N ALA A 169 24.34 -12.31 2.55
CA ALA A 169 25.53 -11.82 3.26
C ALA A 169 26.85 -12.46 2.78
N ASP A 170 26.83 -13.69 2.27
CA ASP A 170 28.02 -14.35 1.76
C ASP A 170 28.41 -13.82 0.37
N LEU A 171 27.47 -13.25 -0.39
CA LEU A 171 27.72 -12.69 -1.71
C LEU A 171 27.86 -11.17 -1.68
N ALA A 172 27.32 -10.47 -0.68
CA ALA A 172 27.43 -9.02 -0.55
C ALA A 172 28.89 -8.53 -0.66
N GLY A 173 29.15 -7.62 -1.60
CA GLY A 173 30.49 -7.09 -1.86
C GLY A 173 31.51 -8.10 -2.40
N ALA A 174 31.13 -9.35 -2.67
CA ALA A 174 32.05 -10.38 -3.12
C ALA A 174 32.39 -10.23 -4.60
N ALA A 175 33.68 -10.41 -4.94
CA ALA A 175 34.12 -10.58 -6.31
C ALA A 175 33.80 -12.01 -6.78
N VAL A 176 33.24 -12.13 -7.98
CA VAL A 176 32.78 -13.39 -8.56
C VAL A 176 33.11 -13.45 -10.05
N VAL A 177 33.17 -14.66 -10.59
CA VAL A 177 33.32 -14.89 -12.03
C VAL A 177 32.11 -15.63 -12.54
N PHE A 178 31.46 -15.09 -13.57
CA PHE A 178 30.42 -15.77 -14.30
C PHE A 178 30.95 -16.26 -15.64
N GLU A 179 30.93 -17.57 -15.86
CA GLU A 179 31.08 -18.16 -17.19
C GLU A 179 29.70 -18.18 -17.85
N VAL A 180 29.53 -17.44 -18.95
CA VAL A 180 28.26 -17.27 -19.66
C VAL A 180 28.41 -17.74 -21.09
N LYS A 181 27.62 -18.72 -21.51
CA LYS A 181 27.52 -19.18 -22.90
C LYS A 181 26.29 -18.59 -23.54
N ILE A 182 26.47 -17.92 -24.67
CA ILE A 182 25.38 -17.34 -25.47
C ILE A 182 24.87 -18.43 -26.42
N ASN A 183 23.66 -18.94 -26.19
CA ASN A 183 23.04 -20.00 -26.98
C ASN A 183 22.43 -19.46 -28.27
N SER A 184 21.65 -18.38 -28.16
CA SER A 184 20.95 -17.72 -29.26
C SER A 184 20.51 -16.31 -28.87
N ILE A 185 20.15 -15.51 -29.87
CA ILE A 185 19.44 -14.24 -29.69
C ILE A 185 18.01 -14.48 -30.15
N ASP A 186 17.06 -14.32 -29.25
CA ASP A 186 15.68 -14.75 -29.43
C ASP A 186 14.73 -13.54 -29.46
N GLU A 187 13.62 -13.71 -30.16
CA GLU A 187 12.44 -12.84 -30.01
C GLU A 187 11.39 -13.58 -29.18
N GLY A 188 10.92 -12.93 -28.11
CA GLY A 188 9.82 -13.42 -27.28
C GLY A 188 8.49 -12.82 -27.74
N LYS A 189 7.47 -13.65 -27.86
CA LYS A 189 6.09 -13.22 -28.13
C LYS A 189 5.17 -13.74 -27.03
N LEU A 190 4.13 -12.97 -26.72
CA LEU A 190 3.09 -13.46 -25.81
C LEU A 190 2.51 -14.75 -26.40
N PRO A 191 2.44 -15.83 -25.62
CA PRO A 191 1.84 -17.08 -26.07
C PRO A 191 0.33 -16.90 -26.27
N GLU A 192 -0.26 -17.75 -27.11
CA GLU A 192 -1.72 -17.82 -27.20
C GLU A 192 -2.30 -18.26 -25.86
N ILE A 193 -3.22 -17.47 -25.31
CA ILE A 193 -3.87 -17.79 -24.04
C ILE A 193 -4.79 -19.01 -24.24
N ASN A 194 -4.40 -20.14 -23.66
CA ASN A 194 -5.11 -21.41 -23.70
C ASN A 194 -4.85 -22.22 -22.42
N ASP A 195 -5.56 -23.34 -22.24
CA ASP A 195 -5.44 -24.18 -21.03
C ASP A 195 -4.01 -24.68 -20.78
N ALA A 196 -3.22 -24.92 -21.84
CA ALA A 196 -1.83 -25.37 -21.68
C ALA A 196 -0.95 -24.25 -21.09
N LEU A 197 -1.13 -23.00 -21.53
CA LEU A 197 -0.48 -21.85 -20.92
C LEU A 197 -0.89 -21.72 -19.45
N ILE A 198 -2.20 -21.72 -19.16
CA ILE A 198 -2.72 -21.56 -17.80
C ILE A 198 -2.15 -22.63 -16.85
N ALA A 199 -2.16 -23.89 -17.26
CA ALA A 199 -1.58 -24.98 -16.47
C ALA A 199 -0.07 -24.81 -16.27
N SER A 200 0.66 -24.24 -17.25
CA SER A 200 2.11 -24.01 -17.13
C SER A 200 2.48 -22.90 -16.14
N LEU A 201 1.59 -21.91 -15.96
CA LEU A 201 1.78 -20.82 -14.98
C LEU A 201 1.56 -21.28 -13.54
N ASN A 202 0.97 -22.48 -13.34
CA ASN A 202 0.81 -23.12 -12.03
C ASN A 202 0.14 -22.21 -10.98
N LEU A 203 -0.92 -21.51 -11.39
CA LEU A 203 -1.65 -20.53 -10.59
C LEU A 203 -2.69 -21.16 -9.64
N GLY A 204 -2.73 -22.50 -9.56
CA GLY A 204 -3.73 -23.26 -8.80
C GLY A 204 -4.97 -23.67 -9.59
N TYR A 205 -5.00 -23.36 -10.89
CA TYR A 205 -6.02 -23.78 -11.84
C TYR A 205 -5.39 -24.11 -13.20
N ASP A 206 -6.04 -25.00 -13.96
CA ASP A 206 -5.48 -25.61 -15.18
C ASP A 206 -6.17 -25.16 -16.48
N THR A 207 -7.23 -24.34 -16.39
CA THR A 207 -8.06 -23.98 -17.56
C THR A 207 -8.35 -22.49 -17.61
N VAL A 208 -8.52 -21.95 -18.82
CA VAL A 208 -8.93 -20.56 -19.05
C VAL A 208 -10.24 -20.26 -18.32
N ASP A 209 -11.22 -21.14 -18.41
CA ASP A 209 -12.52 -20.96 -17.77
C ASP A 209 -12.40 -20.85 -16.24
N ALA A 210 -11.58 -21.69 -15.61
CA ALA A 210 -11.37 -21.64 -14.16
C ALA A 210 -10.64 -20.37 -13.71
N CYS A 211 -9.65 -19.91 -14.49
CA CYS A 211 -8.96 -18.65 -14.24
C CYS A 211 -9.92 -17.46 -14.37
N ARG A 212 -10.73 -17.43 -15.44
CA ARG A 212 -11.74 -16.39 -15.65
C ARG A 212 -12.79 -16.35 -14.54
N GLN A 213 -13.25 -17.51 -14.07
CA GLN A 213 -14.17 -17.57 -12.93
C GLN A 213 -13.53 -16.97 -11.67
N ASN A 214 -12.23 -17.21 -11.45
CA ASN A 214 -11.53 -16.63 -10.31
C ASN A 214 -11.45 -15.09 -10.39
N VAL A 215 -11.19 -14.55 -11.59
CA VAL A 215 -11.24 -13.10 -11.85
C VAL A 215 -12.65 -12.55 -11.63
N GLU A 216 -13.68 -13.26 -12.09
CA GLU A 216 -15.07 -12.85 -11.88
C GLU A 216 -15.43 -12.83 -10.38
N ASP A 217 -15.06 -13.86 -9.63
CA ASP A 217 -15.28 -13.93 -8.19
C ASP A 217 -14.54 -12.80 -7.45
N TYR A 218 -13.32 -12.47 -7.89
CA TYR A 218 -12.55 -11.34 -7.38
C TYR A 218 -13.28 -10.01 -7.62
N LEU A 219 -13.68 -9.72 -8.86
CA LEU A 219 -14.40 -8.48 -9.20
C LEU A 219 -15.74 -8.39 -8.48
N LYS A 220 -16.44 -9.51 -8.34
CA LYS A 220 -17.70 -9.58 -7.59
C LYS A 220 -17.49 -9.22 -6.12
N ASN A 221 -16.48 -9.82 -5.47
CA ASN A 221 -16.19 -9.52 -4.07
C ASN A 221 -15.77 -8.06 -3.88
N ALA A 222 -14.95 -7.52 -4.79
CA ALA A 222 -14.56 -6.11 -4.78
C ALA A 222 -15.77 -5.17 -4.93
N CYS A 223 -16.72 -5.48 -5.83
CA CYS A 223 -17.97 -4.73 -5.94
C CYS A 223 -18.82 -4.83 -4.67
N ASP A 224 -18.97 -6.03 -4.10
CA ASP A 224 -19.78 -6.25 -2.89
C ASP A 224 -19.23 -5.45 -1.69
N GLU A 225 -17.90 -5.45 -1.50
CA GLU A 225 -17.21 -4.67 -0.47
C GLU A 225 -17.41 -3.17 -0.69
N LYS A 226 -17.11 -2.68 -1.91
CA LYS A 226 -17.24 -1.25 -2.24
C LYS A 226 -18.68 -0.74 -2.12
N ASN A 227 -19.66 -1.56 -2.49
CA ASN A 227 -21.08 -1.28 -2.33
C ASN A 227 -21.52 -1.26 -0.87
N SER A 228 -21.01 -2.19 -0.06
CA SER A 228 -21.25 -2.21 1.39
C SER A 228 -20.73 -0.93 2.02
N ASP A 229 -19.49 -0.53 1.69
CA ASP A 229 -18.86 0.66 2.24
C ASP A 229 -19.55 1.94 1.79
N ALA A 230 -19.81 2.10 0.49
CA ALA A 230 -20.54 3.25 -0.05
C ALA A 230 -21.92 3.41 0.61
N LYS A 231 -22.60 2.30 0.89
CA LYS A 231 -23.88 2.28 1.59
C LYS A 231 -23.74 2.68 3.06
N LYS A 232 -22.84 2.03 3.81
CA LYS A 232 -22.57 2.35 5.22
C LYS A 232 -22.21 3.83 5.37
N SER A 233 -21.28 4.33 4.56
CA SER A 233 -20.86 5.74 4.58
C SER A 233 -21.96 6.71 4.20
N ALA A 234 -22.74 6.45 3.14
CA ALA A 234 -23.83 7.33 2.74
C ALA A 234 -24.91 7.44 3.82
N VAL A 235 -25.28 6.31 4.44
CA VAL A 235 -26.25 6.26 5.53
C VAL A 235 -25.71 7.00 6.76
N TRP A 236 -24.48 6.69 7.19
CA TRP A 236 -23.85 7.37 8.31
C TRP A 236 -23.83 8.89 8.11
N ASN A 237 -23.32 9.35 6.97
CA ASN A 237 -23.20 10.78 6.67
C ASN A 237 -24.57 11.48 6.67
N ALA A 238 -25.58 10.86 6.07
CA ALA A 238 -26.93 11.42 6.03
C ALA A 238 -27.55 11.52 7.43
N VAL A 239 -27.37 10.50 8.27
CA VAL A 239 -27.88 10.47 9.65
C VAL A 239 -27.11 11.47 10.53
N TYR A 240 -25.78 11.45 10.48
CA TYR A 240 -24.91 12.33 11.25
C TYR A 240 -25.18 13.81 10.95
N ALA A 241 -25.47 14.16 9.69
CA ALA A 241 -25.86 15.51 9.29
C ALA A 241 -27.17 16.01 9.94
N THR A 242 -28.00 15.12 10.49
CA THR A 242 -29.21 15.49 11.25
C THR A 242 -28.93 15.76 12.73
N CYS A 243 -27.76 15.37 13.23
CA CYS A 243 -27.40 15.49 14.64
C CYS A 243 -26.88 16.90 14.96
N GLU A 244 -27.30 17.43 16.10
CA GLU A 244 -26.63 18.56 16.75
C GLU A 244 -25.63 18.00 17.76
N VAL A 245 -24.33 18.09 17.46
CA VAL A 245 -23.25 17.57 18.32
C VAL A 245 -22.47 18.72 18.94
N SER A 246 -22.40 18.76 20.26
CA SER A 246 -21.61 19.72 21.02
C SER A 246 -20.17 19.26 21.19
N ASP A 247 -19.34 20.06 21.87
CA ASP A 247 -17.93 19.70 22.05
C ASP A 247 -17.77 18.48 22.96
N ALA A 248 -16.98 17.52 22.48
CA ALA A 248 -16.72 16.29 23.20
C ALA A 248 -15.88 16.52 24.47
N PRO A 249 -15.93 15.62 25.47
CA PRO A 249 -15.05 15.66 26.63
C PRO A 249 -13.58 15.70 26.19
N GLN A 250 -12.81 16.64 26.75
CA GLN A 250 -11.41 16.80 26.37
C GLN A 250 -10.58 15.53 26.61
N GLU A 251 -10.90 14.77 27.67
CA GLU A 251 -10.22 13.50 27.96
C GLU A 251 -10.41 12.47 26.82
N LEU A 252 -11.61 12.38 26.23
CA LEU A 252 -11.87 11.52 25.08
C LEU A 252 -11.12 11.99 23.83
N VAL A 253 -11.07 13.31 23.60
CA VAL A 253 -10.31 13.90 22.48
C VAL A 253 -8.82 13.62 22.64
N ASP A 254 -8.27 13.80 23.83
CA ASP A 254 -6.85 13.58 24.12
C ASP A 254 -6.45 12.10 24.02
N ASP A 255 -7.32 11.17 24.43
CA ASP A 255 -7.13 9.72 24.23
C ASP A 255 -7.05 9.38 22.74
N ILE A 256 -8.01 9.85 21.94
CA ILE A 256 -8.03 9.61 20.49
C ILE A 256 -6.81 10.22 19.83
N LYS A 257 -6.44 11.46 20.20
CA LYS A 257 -5.22 12.12 19.70
C LYS A 257 -3.97 11.29 19.99
N THR A 258 -3.86 10.75 21.20
CA THR A 258 -2.74 9.89 21.61
C THR A 258 -2.69 8.63 20.77
N ARG A 259 -3.84 8.03 20.45
CA ARG A 259 -3.92 6.83 19.61
C ARG A 259 -3.54 7.10 18.15
N ILE A 260 -3.98 8.23 17.58
CA ILE A 260 -3.56 8.65 16.23
C ILE A 260 -2.03 8.82 16.19
N ALA A 261 -1.45 9.47 17.19
CA ALA A 261 0.01 9.65 17.27
C ALA A 261 0.76 8.32 17.43
N ALA A 262 0.25 7.38 18.23
CA ALA A 262 0.84 6.05 18.39
C ALA A 262 0.80 5.24 17.08
N ASN A 263 -0.27 5.39 16.30
CA ASN A 263 -0.38 4.76 14.99
C ASN A 263 0.63 5.34 13.98
N ALA A 264 0.75 6.67 13.91
CA ALA A 264 1.77 7.32 13.08
C ALA A 264 3.20 6.89 13.48
N GLN A 265 3.47 6.76 14.78
CA GLN A 265 4.75 6.24 15.27
C GLN A 265 4.99 4.80 14.81
N SER A 266 3.97 3.95 14.85
CA SER A 266 4.07 2.55 14.41
C SER A 266 4.45 2.45 12.92
N TYR A 267 3.90 3.34 12.08
CA TYR A 267 4.31 3.43 10.68
C TYR A 267 5.74 3.96 10.51
N ALA A 268 6.14 4.98 11.26
CA ALA A 268 7.53 5.45 11.25
C ALA A 268 8.52 4.32 11.60
N ASP A 269 8.21 3.54 12.64
CA ASP A 269 9.00 2.37 13.05
C ASP A 269 9.02 1.25 12.00
N TYR A 270 7.91 1.07 11.27
CA TYR A 270 7.83 0.14 10.14
C TYR A 270 8.77 0.56 9.02
N TYR A 271 8.73 1.84 8.62
CA TYR A 271 9.61 2.43 7.60
C TYR A 271 11.04 2.71 8.09
N LYS A 272 11.35 2.41 9.37
CA LYS A 272 12.67 2.60 9.99
C LYS A 272 13.16 4.05 9.93
N VAL A 273 12.24 5.00 10.06
CA VAL A 273 12.52 6.44 10.12
C VAL A 273 11.99 7.02 11.43
N ASP A 274 12.48 8.18 11.84
CA ASP A 274 11.86 8.91 12.94
C ASP A 274 10.50 9.52 12.52
N LEU A 275 9.66 9.84 13.50
CA LEU A 275 8.32 10.36 13.25
C LEU A 275 8.30 11.67 12.45
N ALA A 276 9.28 12.57 12.66
CA ALA A 276 9.33 13.83 11.94
C ALA A 276 9.67 13.60 10.45
N THR A 277 10.61 12.69 10.18
CA THR A 277 10.90 12.23 8.82
C THR A 277 9.69 11.54 8.19
N PHE A 278 8.95 10.71 8.95
CA PHE A 278 7.73 10.08 8.46
C PHE A 278 6.68 11.12 8.05
N ILE A 279 6.37 12.06 8.95
CA ILE A 279 5.39 13.13 8.70
C ILE A 279 5.79 13.97 7.47
N THR A 280 7.06 14.35 7.37
CA THR A 280 7.51 15.22 6.28
C THR A 280 7.58 14.48 4.94
N ASN A 281 8.25 13.34 4.90
CA ASN A 281 8.60 12.68 3.64
C ASN A 281 7.51 11.74 3.12
N TYR A 282 6.67 11.19 4.01
CA TYR A 282 5.63 10.22 3.64
C TYR A 282 4.22 10.82 3.74
N MET A 283 3.96 11.67 4.74
CA MET A 283 2.66 12.35 4.83
C MET A 283 2.62 13.70 4.09
N GLY A 284 3.79 14.25 3.72
CA GLY A 284 3.87 15.54 3.03
C GLY A 284 3.40 16.72 3.88
N LEU A 285 3.51 16.61 5.21
CA LEU A 285 3.04 17.60 6.16
C LEU A 285 4.20 18.25 6.91
N THR A 286 4.02 19.51 7.28
CA THR A 286 4.82 20.09 8.37
C THR A 286 4.36 19.55 9.72
N GLU A 287 5.23 19.62 10.73
CA GLU A 287 4.88 19.24 12.11
C GLU A 287 3.67 20.04 12.63
N GLU A 288 3.59 21.34 12.33
CA GLU A 288 2.45 22.19 12.70
C GLU A 288 1.15 21.74 12.02
N GLU A 289 1.19 21.42 10.73
CA GLU A 289 0.02 20.92 10.00
C GLU A 289 -0.42 19.55 10.51
N TYR A 290 0.53 18.67 10.83
CA TYR A 290 0.25 17.37 11.43
C TYR A 290 -0.42 17.52 12.80
N GLU A 291 0.13 18.36 13.69
CA GLU A 291 -0.46 18.60 15.01
C GLU A 291 -1.87 19.16 14.91
N LYS A 292 -2.09 20.12 14.00
CA LYS A 292 -3.39 20.72 13.75
C LYS A 292 -4.39 19.70 13.21
N GLN A 293 -4.04 18.96 12.16
CA GLN A 293 -4.92 17.96 11.56
C GLN A 293 -5.23 16.81 12.53
N THR A 294 -4.25 16.39 13.33
CA THR A 294 -4.45 15.38 14.38
C THR A 294 -5.44 15.88 15.42
N ALA A 295 -5.32 17.12 15.87
CA ALA A 295 -6.25 17.71 16.84
C ALA A 295 -7.67 17.85 16.27
N GLU A 296 -7.82 18.31 15.02
CA GLU A 296 -9.11 18.41 14.32
C GLU A 296 -9.74 17.03 14.12
N SER A 297 -8.96 16.04 13.65
CA SER A 297 -9.41 14.65 13.45
C SER A 297 -9.84 14.00 14.76
N ALA A 298 -9.07 14.17 15.83
CA ALA A 298 -9.40 13.61 17.15
C ALA A 298 -10.70 14.22 17.72
N ALA A 299 -10.88 15.52 17.55
CA ALA A 299 -12.09 16.20 17.99
C ALA A 299 -13.33 15.73 17.21
N GLU A 300 -13.22 15.58 15.89
CA GLU A 300 -14.33 15.09 15.06
C GLU A 300 -14.63 13.61 15.35
N SER A 301 -13.60 12.78 15.45
CA SER A 301 -13.75 11.36 15.80
C SER A 301 -14.45 11.17 17.15
N ALA A 302 -14.16 12.03 18.14
CA ALA A 302 -14.85 12.00 19.43
C ALA A 302 -16.35 12.34 19.29
N LYS A 303 -16.69 13.32 18.44
CA LYS A 303 -18.08 13.72 18.16
C LYS A 303 -18.85 12.62 17.45
N GLU A 304 -18.27 12.00 16.42
CA GLU A 304 -18.86 10.87 15.70
C GLU A 304 -19.11 9.69 16.63
N LYS A 305 -18.14 9.33 17.46
CA LYS A 305 -18.26 8.26 18.47
C LYS A 305 -19.40 8.53 19.46
N LEU A 306 -19.55 9.77 19.95
CA LEU A 306 -20.67 10.14 20.81
C LEU A 306 -22.01 10.07 20.07
N ALA A 307 -22.05 10.43 18.78
CA ALA A 307 -23.26 10.31 17.97
C ALA A 307 -23.67 8.84 17.75
N ILE A 308 -22.71 7.94 17.52
CA ILE A 308 -22.93 6.49 17.49
C ILE A 308 -23.53 6.03 18.82
N ALA A 309 -22.96 6.43 19.95
CA ALA A 309 -23.46 6.07 21.28
C ALA A 309 -24.88 6.60 21.53
N ALA A 310 -25.20 7.81 21.10
CA ALA A 310 -26.56 8.36 21.19
C ALA A 310 -27.57 7.55 20.36
N ILE A 311 -27.21 7.19 19.13
CA ILE A 311 -28.05 6.36 18.25
C ILE A 311 -28.24 4.97 18.86
N ALA A 312 -27.18 4.35 19.37
CA ALA A 312 -27.24 3.07 20.06
C ALA A 312 -28.20 3.12 21.25
N LYS A 313 -28.10 4.17 22.09
CA LYS A 313 -29.02 4.41 23.22
C LYS A 313 -30.47 4.52 22.76
N LYS A 314 -30.76 5.32 21.72
CA LYS A 314 -32.11 5.48 21.15
C LYS A 314 -32.64 4.15 20.58
N ALA A 315 -31.79 3.38 19.90
CA ALA A 315 -32.13 2.10 19.28
C ALA A 315 -32.24 0.94 20.28
N GLY A 316 -31.80 1.11 21.53
CA GLY A 316 -31.71 0.04 22.52
C GLY A 316 -30.59 -0.96 22.21
N ILE A 317 -29.56 -0.55 21.47
CA ILE A 317 -28.37 -1.34 21.18
C ILE A 317 -27.39 -1.17 22.36
N SER A 318 -27.01 -2.27 22.98
CA SER A 318 -26.03 -2.29 24.05
C SER A 318 -25.08 -3.47 23.86
N LEU A 319 -23.81 -3.29 24.23
CA LEU A 319 -22.80 -4.32 24.23
C LEU A 319 -22.37 -4.64 25.66
N SER A 320 -22.33 -5.93 25.99
CA SER A 320 -21.62 -6.46 27.15
C SER A 320 -20.17 -6.77 26.81
N ASP A 321 -19.32 -6.94 27.81
CA ASP A 321 -17.94 -7.39 27.59
C ASP A 321 -17.88 -8.77 26.90
N ASP A 322 -18.88 -9.63 27.14
CA ASP A 322 -19.00 -10.93 26.47
C ASP A 322 -19.34 -10.75 24.97
N ASP A 323 -20.17 -9.76 24.60
CA ASP A 323 -20.47 -9.46 23.20
C ASP A 323 -19.22 -8.96 22.46
N VAL A 324 -18.42 -8.12 23.12
CA VAL A 324 -17.16 -7.60 22.60
C VAL A 324 -16.15 -8.74 22.42
N LYS A 325 -16.00 -9.61 23.41
CA LYS A 325 -15.12 -10.78 23.31
C LYS A 325 -15.59 -11.76 22.23
N ALA A 326 -16.90 -11.97 22.09
CA ALA A 326 -17.45 -12.83 21.05
C ALA A 326 -17.16 -12.30 19.64
N ALA A 327 -17.24 -10.97 19.42
CA ALA A 327 -16.84 -10.35 18.16
C ALA A 327 -15.33 -10.57 17.89
N ALA A 328 -14.48 -10.35 18.90
CA ALA A 328 -13.04 -10.58 18.77
C ALA A 328 -12.71 -12.05 18.42
N GLU A 329 -13.46 -13.00 18.97
CA GLU A 329 -13.29 -14.43 18.69
C GLU A 329 -13.60 -14.80 17.23
N THR A 330 -14.44 -14.02 16.54
CA THR A 330 -14.78 -14.29 15.14
C THR A 330 -13.75 -13.78 14.13
N GLU A 331 -12.92 -12.79 14.50
CA GLU A 331 -12.07 -12.07 13.53
C GLU A 331 -10.58 -12.00 13.91
N TYR A 332 -10.17 -12.47 15.10
CA TYR A 332 -8.77 -12.34 15.54
C TYR A 332 -7.76 -12.97 14.56
N SER A 333 -8.12 -14.07 13.92
CA SER A 333 -7.26 -14.75 12.93
C SER A 333 -7.11 -13.95 11.65
N ASP A 334 -8.16 -13.24 11.26
CA ASP A 334 -8.20 -12.44 10.04
C ASP A 334 -7.25 -11.23 10.16
N TYR A 335 -7.06 -10.77 11.40
CA TYR A 335 -6.08 -9.74 11.77
C TYR A 335 -4.71 -10.29 12.17
N GLY A 336 -4.47 -11.60 12.06
CA GLY A 336 -3.17 -12.22 12.32
C GLY A 336 -2.79 -12.36 13.80
N TYR A 337 -3.75 -12.28 14.72
CA TYR A 337 -3.53 -12.52 16.13
C TYR A 337 -3.69 -14.00 16.49
N ASP A 338 -3.11 -14.43 17.62
CA ASP A 338 -3.21 -15.81 18.10
C ASP A 338 -4.51 -16.10 18.87
N SER A 339 -5.22 -15.06 19.34
CA SER A 339 -6.47 -15.17 20.09
C SER A 339 -7.23 -13.85 20.18
N ALA A 340 -8.51 -13.90 20.53
CA ALA A 340 -9.31 -12.72 20.87
C ALA A 340 -8.67 -11.86 21.97
N ASP A 341 -8.08 -12.48 23.01
CA ASP A 341 -7.45 -11.72 24.10
C ASP A 341 -6.19 -10.97 23.61
N ALA A 342 -5.45 -11.53 22.64
CA ALA A 342 -4.31 -10.86 22.03
C ALA A 342 -4.77 -9.66 21.16
N LEU A 343 -5.82 -9.83 20.36
CA LEU A 343 -6.44 -8.75 19.59
C LEU A 343 -6.91 -7.61 20.51
N LEU A 344 -7.68 -7.95 21.55
CA LEU A 344 -8.21 -6.98 22.52
C LEU A 344 -7.11 -6.27 23.30
N SER A 345 -6.01 -6.96 23.60
CA SER A 345 -4.86 -6.33 24.26
C SER A 345 -4.11 -5.37 23.34
N ALA A 346 -4.03 -5.68 22.05
CA ALA A 346 -3.32 -4.84 21.07
C ALA A 346 -4.14 -3.59 20.70
N ILE A 347 -5.44 -3.74 20.46
CA ILE A 347 -6.34 -2.63 20.10
C ILE A 347 -6.77 -1.84 21.34
N GLY A 348 -6.94 -2.53 22.46
CA GLY A 348 -7.58 -2.01 23.66
C GLY A 348 -9.08 -2.26 23.68
N GLN A 349 -9.56 -2.87 24.76
CA GLN A 349 -10.97 -3.26 24.92
C GLN A 349 -11.96 -2.08 24.75
N GLY A 350 -11.60 -0.87 25.19
CA GLY A 350 -12.44 0.33 25.02
C GLY A 350 -12.57 0.78 23.57
N ALA A 351 -11.46 0.82 22.83
CA ALA A 351 -11.46 1.14 21.40
C ALA A 351 -12.20 0.08 20.59
N TYR A 352 -12.02 -1.19 20.95
CA TYR A 352 -12.68 -2.30 20.28
C TYR A 352 -14.19 -2.35 20.59
N TYR A 353 -14.61 -1.99 21.80
CA TYR A 353 -16.03 -1.77 22.13
C TYR A 353 -16.66 -0.74 21.18
N ASP A 354 -16.03 0.42 21.01
CA ASP A 354 -16.56 1.47 20.14
C ASP A 354 -16.65 1.01 18.67
N TYR A 355 -15.70 0.18 18.21
CA TYR A 355 -15.71 -0.41 16.87
C TYR A 355 -16.92 -1.33 16.68
N VAL A 356 -17.13 -2.29 17.59
CA VAL A 356 -18.27 -3.23 17.53
C VAL A 356 -19.60 -2.47 17.66
N LEU A 357 -19.64 -1.40 18.46
CA LEU A 357 -20.84 -0.57 18.59
C LEU A 357 -21.16 0.17 17.29
N SER A 358 -20.13 0.73 16.64
CA SER A 358 -20.25 1.40 15.35
C SER A 358 -20.83 0.48 14.28
N ASP A 359 -20.31 -0.76 14.19
CA ASP A 359 -20.79 -1.71 13.19
C ASP A 359 -22.27 -2.07 13.41
N LYS A 360 -22.66 -2.41 14.65
CA LYS A 360 -24.07 -2.68 14.99
C LYS A 360 -24.99 -1.49 14.75
N VAL A 361 -24.52 -0.27 15.01
CA VAL A 361 -25.28 0.96 14.73
C VAL A 361 -25.45 1.17 13.23
N ASN A 362 -24.41 0.96 12.43
CA ASN A 362 -24.50 1.08 10.98
C ASN A 362 -25.48 0.05 10.38
N GLU A 363 -25.43 -1.21 10.83
CA GLU A 363 -26.40 -2.24 10.44
C GLU A 363 -27.83 -1.84 10.79
N TYR A 364 -28.04 -1.27 11.99
CA TYR A 364 -29.33 -0.76 12.40
C TYR A 364 -29.80 0.39 11.50
N LEU A 365 -28.94 1.38 11.24
CA LEU A 365 -29.27 2.59 10.47
C LEU A 365 -29.64 2.29 9.02
N ILE A 366 -28.98 1.32 8.39
CA ILE A 366 -29.33 0.86 7.03
C ILE A 366 -30.81 0.45 6.95
N ASN A 367 -31.37 -0.13 8.03
CA ASN A 367 -32.76 -0.52 8.11
C ASN A 367 -33.72 0.62 8.52
N GLN A 368 -33.19 1.77 8.92
CA GLN A 368 -34.00 2.94 9.33
C GLN A 368 -34.23 3.94 8.20
N VAL A 369 -33.51 3.82 7.08
CA VAL A 369 -33.54 4.80 5.99
C VAL A 369 -34.08 4.19 4.69
N THR A 370 -34.51 5.04 3.76
CA THR A 370 -34.84 4.62 2.39
C THR A 370 -33.61 4.80 1.52
N ILE A 371 -33.03 3.69 1.08
CA ILE A 371 -31.85 3.71 0.20
C ILE A 371 -32.30 3.79 -1.26
N VAL A 372 -31.70 4.71 -2.00
CA VAL A 372 -31.83 4.85 -3.45
C VAL A 372 -30.43 4.67 -4.04
N GLU A 373 -30.27 3.68 -4.90
CA GLU A 373 -29.01 3.44 -5.62
C GLU A 373 -28.94 4.40 -6.81
N ASN A 374 -27.78 5.04 -6.98
CA ASN A 374 -27.46 5.86 -8.14
C ASN A 374 -27.27 4.96 -9.39
N ASP A 375 -27.04 5.59 -10.55
CA ASP A 375 -26.67 4.86 -11.75
C ASP A 375 -25.38 4.05 -11.50
N PRO A 376 -25.31 2.77 -11.93
CA PRO A 376 -24.14 1.94 -11.68
C PRO A 376 -22.86 2.49 -12.28
N ILE A 377 -21.78 2.40 -11.50
CA ILE A 377 -20.42 2.80 -11.87
C ILE A 377 -19.63 1.53 -12.14
N SER A 378 -18.81 1.49 -13.19
CA SER A 378 -17.90 0.36 -13.39
C SER A 378 -16.78 0.40 -12.35
N ILE A 379 -16.49 -0.74 -11.72
CA ILE A 379 -15.41 -0.82 -10.72
C ILE A 379 -14.03 -0.52 -11.32
N THR A 380 -13.83 -0.79 -12.60
CA THR A 380 -12.57 -0.55 -13.32
C THR A 380 -12.33 0.94 -13.65
N GLU A 381 -13.40 1.74 -13.76
CA GLU A 381 -13.30 3.20 -13.99
C GLU A 381 -12.78 3.93 -12.74
N THR A 382 -13.04 3.39 -11.54
CA THR A 382 -12.57 4.01 -10.29
C THR A 382 -11.08 3.82 -9.99
N ASP A 383 -10.45 2.76 -10.50
CA ASP A 383 -8.99 2.59 -10.40
C ASP A 383 -8.25 3.53 -11.36
N SER A 384 -8.84 3.80 -12.54
CA SER A 384 -8.31 4.78 -13.49
C SER A 384 -8.33 6.20 -12.91
N ALA A 385 -9.35 6.60 -12.15
CA ALA A 385 -9.41 7.94 -11.56
C ALA A 385 -8.36 8.16 -10.45
N ALA A 386 -7.94 7.11 -9.75
CA ALA A 386 -6.86 7.20 -8.77
C ALA A 386 -5.47 7.25 -9.44
N ALA A 387 -5.30 6.57 -10.58
CA ALA A 387 -4.06 6.57 -11.36
C ALA A 387 -3.87 7.85 -12.20
N ASP A 388 -4.92 8.36 -12.84
CA ASP A 388 -4.86 9.54 -13.73
C ASP A 388 -4.57 10.82 -12.93
N THR A 389 -5.10 10.95 -11.70
CA THR A 389 -4.72 12.05 -10.80
C THR A 389 -3.29 11.97 -10.28
N ALA A 390 -2.64 10.80 -10.35
CA ALA A 390 -1.23 10.65 -9.97
C ALA A 390 -0.28 10.98 -11.14
N GLU A 391 -0.72 10.80 -12.39
CA GLU A 391 0.07 11.15 -13.58
C GLU A 391 -0.04 12.64 -13.93
N GLU A 392 -1.23 13.26 -13.81
CA GLU A 392 -1.41 14.72 -14.04
C GLU A 392 -0.67 15.56 -12.98
N ASP A 393 -0.68 15.16 -11.70
CA ASP A 393 0.02 15.88 -10.62
C ASP A 393 1.57 15.80 -10.79
N VAL A 394 2.11 14.82 -11.52
CA VAL A 394 3.55 14.69 -11.82
C VAL A 394 3.96 15.52 -13.04
N GLU A 395 3.12 15.61 -14.06
CA GLU A 395 3.41 16.48 -15.22
C GLU A 395 3.32 17.97 -14.89
N GLU A 396 2.45 18.37 -13.95
CA GLU A 396 2.33 19.78 -13.52
C GLU A 396 3.51 20.20 -12.61
N GLU A 397 4.01 19.32 -11.71
CA GLU A 397 5.20 19.59 -10.87
C GLU A 397 6.50 19.66 -11.69
N LEU A 398 6.65 18.88 -12.77
CA LEU A 398 7.83 18.94 -13.64
C LEU A 398 7.85 20.19 -14.54
N GLN A 399 6.69 20.76 -14.87
CA GLN A 399 6.61 22.00 -15.64
C GLN A 399 6.85 23.25 -14.78
N GLU A 400 6.51 23.22 -13.48
CA GLU A 400 6.85 24.32 -12.56
C GLU A 400 8.36 24.37 -12.25
N GLU A 401 9.06 23.23 -12.12
CA GLU A 401 10.52 23.22 -11.88
C GLU A 401 11.35 23.74 -13.07
N GLU A 402 10.94 23.51 -14.33
CA GLU A 402 11.62 24.11 -15.49
C GLU A 402 11.40 25.63 -15.59
N SER A 403 10.34 26.17 -14.97
CA SER A 403 10.04 27.61 -15.02
C SER A 403 10.82 28.46 -14.00
N VAL A 404 11.39 27.84 -12.95
CA VAL A 404 12.08 28.55 -11.85
C VAL A 404 13.60 28.64 -12.04
N SER A 405 14.22 27.90 -12.97
CA SER A 405 15.66 28.02 -13.25
C SER A 405 16.03 29.10 -14.29
N GLY A 406 15.09 29.98 -14.64
CA GLY A 406 15.15 30.80 -15.85
C GLY A 406 15.30 32.31 -15.67
N GLU A 407 15.58 32.88 -14.49
CA GLU A 407 15.78 34.35 -14.40
C GLU A 407 16.50 34.78 -13.11
N ASP A 408 17.83 34.88 -13.12
CA ASP A 408 18.55 36.08 -12.63
C ASP A 408 20.05 36.03 -13.00
N ALA A 409 20.46 36.90 -13.91
CA ALA A 409 21.86 37.24 -14.15
C ALA A 409 21.97 38.76 -14.26
N ALA A 410 21.70 39.46 -13.16
CA ALA A 410 21.96 40.89 -13.04
C ALA A 410 23.28 41.18 -12.31
N VAL A 411 24.16 41.83 -13.06
CA VAL A 411 25.47 42.37 -12.69
C VAL A 411 25.34 43.47 -11.62
N THR A 412 26.09 43.39 -10.52
CA THR A 412 26.40 44.56 -9.69
C THR A 412 27.86 44.58 -9.22
N ASP A 413 28.61 45.44 -9.90
CA ASP A 413 29.57 46.45 -9.42
C ASP A 413 30.45 46.18 -8.17
N ILE A 414 31.77 46.21 -8.39
CA ILE A 414 32.81 46.16 -7.36
C ILE A 414 33.41 47.57 -7.23
N ALA A 415 33.20 48.22 -6.09
CA ALA A 415 34.07 49.26 -5.55
C ALA A 415 34.67 48.70 -4.25
N GLY A 416 35.97 48.60 -4.02
CA GLY A 416 37.06 49.49 -4.37
C GLY A 416 37.72 49.85 -3.04
N THR A 417 38.85 49.24 -2.70
CA THR A 417 39.75 49.78 -1.66
C THR A 417 41.17 49.29 -1.88
N GLU A 418 42.07 50.27 -1.81
CA GLU A 418 43.46 50.29 -2.18
C GLU A 418 44.34 49.42 -1.27
N ILE A 419 45.36 48.79 -1.84
CA ILE A 419 46.59 48.43 -1.12
C ILE A 419 47.78 48.89 -1.96
N GLU A 420 48.53 49.82 -1.37
CA GLU A 420 49.77 50.39 -1.86
C GLU A 420 50.88 49.33 -1.96
N ALA A 421 51.66 49.40 -3.04
CA ALA A 421 52.90 48.67 -3.21
C ALA A 421 54.08 49.66 -3.21
N GLU A 422 54.90 49.60 -2.15
CA GLU A 422 56.31 49.99 -2.12
C GLU A 422 57.03 48.74 -1.57
N THR A 423 58.02 48.10 -2.21
CA THR A 423 59.31 48.61 -2.65
C THR A 423 60.03 47.52 -3.45
N GLU A 424 60.90 47.96 -4.36
CA GLU A 424 62.01 47.26 -5.06
C GLU A 424 62.85 46.42 -4.07
N GLU A 425 63.44 45.27 -4.40
CA GLU A 425 64.40 44.98 -5.48
C GLU A 425 64.52 43.45 -5.70
#